data_AF-A0A1H6M8K4-F1
#
_entry.id   AF-A0A1H6M8K4-F1
#
_cell.length_a   1.000
_cell.length_b   1.000
_cell.length_c   1.000
_cell.angle_alpha   90.00
_cell.angle_beta   90.00
_cell.angle_gamma   90.00
#
_symmetry.space_group_name_H-M   'P 1'
#
loop_
_entity.id
_entity.type
_entity.pdbx_description
1 polymer ?
#
loop_
_entity_poly.entity_id
_entity_poly.type
_entity_poly.pdbx_seq_one_letter_code
_entity_poly.pdbx_strand_id
1 'polypeptide(L)'
;MSTGKIMISMLLLVAALTGAAVWYLQVYGFYEEVDEITGAAEMVVTLPDGTSRAVPVGGFHAIDAASSPIRWRACFTLDPAQVADAVPYEGATPLNGPGWFRCYSARALTSDLAAGNAVAVLGQSEIRPDVDRVIVVYPDGRAFGWHQFNEKNPARGVMD
;
A
#
# COMPACT_ATOMS: atom_id res chain seq x y z
N MET A 1 -25.30 20.53 39.81
CA MET A 1 -24.22 19.62 39.34
C MET A 1 -22.98 19.91 40.19
N SER A 2 -22.30 18.90 40.75
CA SER A 2 -21.11 19.16 41.59
C SER A 2 -19.87 19.45 40.72
N THR A 3 -18.89 20.19 41.24
CA THR A 3 -17.63 20.51 40.55
C THR A 3 -16.94 19.25 40.03
N GLY A 4 -16.89 18.18 40.83
CA GLY A 4 -16.33 16.89 40.39
C GLY A 4 -17.05 16.29 39.18
N LYS A 5 -18.39 16.40 39.11
CA LYS A 5 -19.17 15.93 37.95
C LYS A 5 -18.87 16.77 36.71
N ILE A 6 -18.70 18.08 36.84
CA ILE A 6 -18.34 18.97 35.72
C ILE A 6 -16.95 18.59 35.17
N MET A 7 -15.96 18.41 36.04
CA MET A 7 -14.61 18.04 35.64
C MET A 7 -14.55 16.68 34.94
N ILE A 8 -15.25 15.68 35.46
CA ILE A 8 -15.34 14.35 34.83
C ILE A 8 -16.00 14.44 33.45
N SER A 9 -17.12 15.16 33.34
CA SER A 9 -17.81 15.34 32.05
C SER A 9 -16.92 16.04 31.02
N MET A 10 -16.17 17.07 31.43
CA MET A 10 -15.24 17.76 30.53
C MET A 10 -14.11 16.84 30.06
N LEU A 11 -13.55 16.02 30.97
CA LEU A 11 -12.52 15.06 30.62
C LEU A 11 -13.02 14.02 29.61
N LEU A 12 -14.21 13.46 29.83
CA LEU A 12 -14.82 12.50 28.90
C LEU A 12 -15.12 13.13 27.54
N LEU A 13 -15.57 14.39 27.52
CA LEU A 13 -15.81 15.12 26.28
C LEU A 13 -14.52 15.31 25.48
N VAL A 14 -13.44 15.76 26.12
CA VAL A 14 -12.14 15.93 25.45
C VAL A 14 -11.62 14.59 24.93
N ALA A 15 -11.67 13.53 25.74
CA ALA A 15 -11.25 12.20 25.32
C ALA A 15 -12.02 11.71 24.08
N ALA A 16 -13.35 11.91 24.06
CA ALA A 16 -14.19 11.54 22.93
C ALA A 16 -13.84 12.36 21.66
N LEU A 17 -13.66 13.66 21.80
CA LEU A 17 -13.30 14.54 20.68
C LEU A 17 -11.92 14.20 20.11
N THR A 18 -10.93 13.94 20.97
CA THR A 18 -9.60 13.51 20.53
C THR A 18 -9.65 12.15 19.84
N GLY A 19 -10.40 11.20 20.37
CA GLY A 19 -10.60 9.89 19.73
C GLY A 19 -11.22 10.02 18.33
N ALA A 20 -12.26 10.84 18.21
CA ALA A 20 -12.90 11.12 16.92
C ALA A 20 -11.95 11.81 15.93
N ALA A 21 -11.15 12.77 16.40
CA ALA A 21 -10.15 13.45 15.57
C ALA A 21 -9.06 12.50 15.07
N VAL A 22 -8.51 11.65 15.96
CA VAL A 22 -7.52 10.63 15.57
C VAL A 22 -8.12 9.66 14.56
N TRP A 23 -9.32 9.14 14.80
CA TRP A 23 -9.99 8.25 13.85
C TRP A 23 -10.18 8.91 12.48
N TYR A 24 -10.67 10.15 12.45
CA TYR A 24 -10.87 10.88 11.20
C TYR A 24 -9.56 11.10 10.45
N LEU A 25 -8.51 11.55 11.12
CA LEU A 25 -7.20 11.79 10.49
C LEU A 25 -6.59 10.50 9.95
N GLN A 26 -6.71 9.40 10.70
CA GLN A 26 -6.14 8.11 10.28
C GLN A 26 -6.90 7.48 9.11
N VAL A 27 -8.23 7.63 9.04
CA VAL A 27 -9.06 6.96 8.01
C VAL A 27 -9.33 7.85 6.81
N TYR A 28 -9.43 9.17 6.99
CA TYR A 28 -9.85 10.11 5.94
C TYR A 28 -8.85 11.25 5.77
N GLY A 29 -8.54 11.98 6.83
CA GLY A 29 -7.90 13.30 6.73
C GLY A 29 -6.51 13.32 6.07
N PHE A 30 -5.76 12.21 6.12
CA PHE A 30 -4.44 12.11 5.48
C PHE A 30 -4.44 11.36 4.14
N TYR A 31 -5.51 10.66 3.81
CA TYR A 31 -5.57 9.90 2.56
C TYR A 31 -6.08 10.77 1.42
N GLU A 32 -5.42 10.64 0.29
CA GLU A 32 -5.80 11.27 -0.97
C GLU A 32 -5.84 10.23 -2.08
N GLU A 33 -6.66 10.49 -3.10
CA GLU A 33 -6.63 9.70 -4.33
C GLU A 33 -5.41 10.09 -5.15
N VAL A 34 -4.75 9.09 -5.74
CA VAL A 34 -3.65 9.31 -6.68
C VAL A 34 -4.26 9.60 -8.05
N ASP A 35 -3.70 10.58 -8.77
CA ASP A 35 -4.12 10.86 -10.14
C ASP A 35 -3.97 9.62 -11.03
N GLU A 36 -5.02 9.32 -11.79
CA GLU A 36 -5.10 8.07 -12.55
C GLU A 36 -4.03 7.98 -13.63
N ILE A 37 -3.77 9.08 -14.33
CA ILE A 37 -2.89 9.10 -15.50
C ILE A 37 -1.43 9.05 -15.04
N THR A 38 -1.04 9.92 -14.10
CA THR A 38 0.33 9.94 -13.60
C THR A 38 0.64 8.68 -12.80
N GLY A 39 -0.29 8.21 -11.97
CA GLY A 39 -0.13 6.99 -11.18
C GLY A 39 0.01 5.75 -12.06
N ALA A 40 -0.78 5.62 -13.13
CA ALA A 40 -0.63 4.54 -14.11
C ALA A 40 0.71 4.61 -14.85
N ALA A 41 1.19 5.82 -15.20
CA ALA A 41 2.46 6.02 -15.90
C ALA A 41 3.69 5.66 -15.06
N GLU A 42 3.58 5.71 -13.73
CA GLU A 42 4.64 5.34 -12.78
C GLU A 42 4.71 3.83 -12.48
N MET A 43 3.87 3.01 -13.12
CA MET A 43 3.86 1.58 -12.89
C MET A 43 5.03 0.90 -13.60
N VAL A 44 5.88 0.26 -12.80
CA VAL A 44 7.06 -0.47 -13.24
C VAL A 44 7.18 -1.81 -12.51
N VAL A 45 7.95 -2.74 -13.08
CA VAL A 45 8.45 -3.94 -12.41
C VAL A 45 9.98 -3.98 -12.45
N THR A 46 10.58 -4.60 -11.45
CA THR A 46 12.03 -4.77 -11.34
C THR A 46 12.41 -6.13 -11.93
N LEU A 47 13.40 -6.13 -12.82
CA LEU A 47 13.93 -7.34 -13.47
C LEU A 47 15.13 -7.92 -12.70
N PRO A 48 15.52 -9.19 -12.95
CA PRO A 48 16.62 -9.84 -12.23
C PRO A 48 17.98 -9.14 -12.37
N ASP A 49 18.17 -8.34 -13.41
CA ASP A 49 19.37 -7.51 -13.61
C ASP A 49 19.35 -6.19 -12.81
N GLY A 50 18.28 -5.94 -12.06
CA GLY A 50 18.07 -4.73 -11.25
C GLY A 50 17.50 -3.54 -12.02
N THR A 51 17.23 -3.68 -13.32
CA THR A 51 16.60 -2.62 -14.11
C THR A 51 15.09 -2.58 -13.88
N SER A 52 14.50 -1.39 -14.04
CA SER A 52 13.05 -1.21 -13.99
C SER A 52 12.47 -1.15 -15.39
N ARG A 53 11.37 -1.87 -15.62
CA ARG A 53 10.62 -1.86 -16.88
C ARG A 53 9.21 -1.32 -16.64
N ALA A 54 8.79 -0.36 -17.48
CA ALA A 54 7.43 0.16 -17.46
C ALA A 54 6.41 -0.95 -17.78
N VAL A 55 5.30 -0.95 -17.04
CA VAL A 55 4.19 -1.88 -17.23
C VAL A 55 2.92 -1.05 -17.48
N PRO A 56 2.43 -1.02 -18.74
CA PRO A 56 1.12 -0.45 -19.03
C PRO A 56 0.02 -1.12 -18.17
N VAL A 57 -0.75 -0.30 -17.46
CA VAL A 57 -1.88 -0.76 -16.64
C VAL A 57 -3.18 -0.11 -17.10
N GLY A 58 -4.30 -0.78 -16.86
CA GLY A 58 -5.64 -0.27 -17.15
C GLY A 58 -6.50 -0.13 -15.89
N GLY A 59 -7.39 0.87 -15.87
CA GLY A 59 -8.33 1.12 -14.77
C GLY A 59 -7.62 1.36 -13.44
N PHE A 60 -6.57 2.19 -13.46
CA PHE A 60 -5.76 2.45 -12.29
C PHE A 60 -6.54 3.27 -11.28
N HIS A 61 -6.68 2.74 -10.07
CA HIS A 61 -7.28 3.46 -8.96
C HIS A 61 -6.46 3.22 -7.71
N ALA A 62 -6.03 4.31 -7.08
CA ALA A 62 -5.09 4.25 -5.97
C ALA A 62 -5.32 5.37 -4.96
N ILE A 63 -4.83 5.13 -3.76
CA ILE A 63 -4.79 6.10 -2.68
C ILE A 63 -3.37 6.14 -2.13
N ASP A 64 -2.95 7.31 -1.64
CA ASP A 64 -1.73 7.46 -0.86
C ASP A 64 -1.96 8.44 0.29
N ALA A 65 -0.94 8.64 1.10
CA ALA A 65 -0.91 9.63 2.14
C ALA A 65 0.54 9.98 2.47
N ALA A 66 0.91 11.25 2.27
CA ALA A 66 2.26 11.75 2.57
C ALA A 66 2.71 11.52 4.03
N SER A 67 1.75 11.30 4.95
CA SER A 67 2.01 11.01 6.36
C SER A 67 2.76 9.70 6.63
N SER A 68 2.82 8.76 5.67
CA SER A 68 3.60 7.52 5.83
C SER A 68 3.88 6.85 4.48
N PRO A 69 5.10 6.33 4.26
CA PRO A 69 5.49 5.79 2.95
C PRO A 69 4.77 4.51 2.56
N ILE A 70 4.21 3.80 3.54
CA ILE A 70 3.51 2.51 3.38
C ILE A 70 1.99 2.66 3.28
N ARG A 71 1.47 3.86 3.01
CA ARG A 71 0.01 4.09 2.87
C ARG A 71 -0.51 3.93 1.44
N TRP A 72 0.37 3.92 0.45
CA TRP A 72 0.01 3.72 -0.94
C TRP A 72 -0.65 2.35 -1.18
N ARG A 73 -1.84 2.35 -1.80
CA ARG A 73 -2.58 1.15 -2.20
C ARG A 73 -3.18 1.38 -3.58
N ALA A 74 -3.20 0.35 -4.40
CA ALA A 74 -3.76 0.45 -5.74
C ALA A 74 -4.47 -0.84 -6.16
N CYS A 75 -5.43 -0.69 -7.06
CA CYS A 75 -6.03 -1.76 -7.85
C CYS A 75 -5.96 -1.33 -9.33
N PHE A 76 -5.71 -2.29 -10.21
CA PHE A 76 -5.59 -2.06 -11.65
C PHE A 76 -5.68 -3.40 -12.38
N THR A 77 -5.55 -3.35 -13.70
CA THR A 77 -5.39 -4.52 -14.56
C THR A 77 -4.11 -4.43 -15.37
N LEU A 78 -3.48 -5.56 -15.64
CA LEU A 78 -2.32 -5.67 -16.53
C LEU A 78 -2.31 -7.04 -17.22
N ASP A 79 -1.52 -7.19 -18.29
CA ASP A 79 -1.30 -8.50 -18.91
C ASP A 79 -0.24 -9.27 -18.08
N PRO A 80 -0.57 -10.44 -17.49
CA PRO A 80 0.37 -11.22 -16.68
C PRO A 80 1.67 -11.57 -17.41
N ALA A 81 1.65 -11.67 -18.74
CA ALA A 81 2.86 -11.90 -19.53
C ALA A 81 3.88 -10.75 -19.39
N GLN A 82 3.41 -9.53 -19.11
CA GLN A 82 4.26 -8.36 -18.89
C GLN A 82 5.01 -8.37 -17.56
N VAL A 83 4.77 -9.35 -16.68
CA VAL A 83 5.49 -9.44 -15.39
C VAL A 83 6.08 -10.82 -15.14
N ALA A 84 6.00 -11.73 -16.12
CA ALA A 84 6.43 -13.11 -15.98
C ALA A 84 7.94 -13.26 -15.71
N ASP A 85 8.75 -12.28 -16.12
CA ASP A 85 10.19 -12.20 -15.93
C ASP A 85 10.59 -11.25 -14.78
N ALA A 86 9.63 -10.65 -14.07
CA ALA A 86 9.90 -9.78 -12.94
C ALA A 86 10.45 -10.57 -11.74
N VAL A 87 11.20 -9.88 -10.88
CA VAL A 87 11.71 -10.45 -9.63
C VAL A 87 10.52 -10.86 -8.74
N PRO A 88 10.42 -12.13 -8.32
CA PRO A 88 9.40 -12.55 -7.35
C PRO A 88 9.56 -11.81 -6.03
N TYR A 89 8.44 -11.44 -5.39
CA TYR A 89 8.45 -10.77 -4.10
C TYR A 89 8.10 -11.74 -2.97
N GLU A 90 9.13 -12.29 -2.35
CA GLU A 90 8.99 -13.13 -1.16
C GLU A 90 8.53 -12.28 0.04
N GLY A 91 7.66 -12.84 0.90
CA GLY A 91 7.21 -12.14 2.10
C GLY A 91 6.24 -10.97 1.82
N ALA A 92 5.48 -11.04 0.73
CA ALA A 92 4.39 -10.12 0.43
C ALA A 92 3.34 -10.10 1.58
N THR A 93 3.23 -8.97 2.28
CA THR A 93 2.33 -8.76 3.43
C THR A 93 1.44 -7.52 3.20
N PRO A 94 0.34 -7.68 2.44
CA PRO A 94 -0.55 -6.56 2.14
C PRO A 94 -1.14 -5.96 3.43
N LEU A 95 -0.92 -4.67 3.64
CA LEU A 95 -1.40 -3.96 4.82
C LEU A 95 -2.82 -3.40 4.60
N ASN A 96 -3.60 -3.32 5.69
CA ASN A 96 -4.95 -2.78 5.66
C ASN A 96 -4.97 -1.33 5.15
N GLY A 97 -5.99 -1.01 4.36
CA GLY A 97 -6.34 0.35 3.94
C GLY A 97 -7.61 0.85 4.64
N PRO A 98 -8.00 2.10 4.42
CA PRO A 98 -9.25 2.62 4.95
C PRO A 98 -10.45 1.95 4.28
N GLY A 99 -11.51 1.67 5.05
CA GLY A 99 -12.66 0.88 4.57
C GLY A 99 -13.49 1.51 3.45
N TRP A 100 -13.28 2.80 3.14
CA TRP A 100 -13.92 3.47 2.01
C TRP A 100 -13.24 3.15 0.67
N PHE A 101 -11.96 2.76 0.69
CA PHE A 101 -11.24 2.33 -0.51
C PHE A 101 -11.53 0.86 -0.80
N ARG A 102 -12.68 0.61 -1.42
CA ARG A 102 -13.28 -0.73 -1.54
C ARG A 102 -12.59 -1.64 -2.56
N CYS A 103 -11.77 -1.11 -3.46
CA CYS A 103 -11.16 -1.94 -4.50
C CYS A 103 -10.00 -2.80 -3.99
N TYR A 104 -9.45 -2.52 -2.80
CA TYR A 104 -8.32 -3.24 -2.23
C TYR A 104 -8.73 -3.95 -0.94
N SER A 105 -8.41 -5.24 -0.83
CA SER A 105 -8.71 -6.04 0.37
C SER A 105 -7.48 -6.82 0.81
N ALA A 106 -6.76 -6.31 1.82
CA ALA A 106 -5.59 -6.98 2.40
C ALA A 106 -5.90 -8.42 2.79
N ARG A 107 -7.05 -8.67 3.43
CA ARG A 107 -7.49 -10.02 3.83
C ARG A 107 -7.63 -10.97 2.63
N ALA A 108 -8.24 -10.51 1.54
CA ALA A 108 -8.41 -11.34 0.35
C ALA A 108 -7.06 -11.61 -0.31
N LEU A 109 -6.22 -10.58 -0.46
CA LEU A 109 -4.87 -10.72 -1.03
C LEU A 109 -3.99 -11.68 -0.21
N THR A 110 -4.01 -11.57 1.12
CA THR A 110 -3.30 -12.52 2.00
C THR A 110 -3.76 -13.96 1.76
N SER A 111 -5.08 -14.17 1.67
CA SER A 111 -5.64 -15.50 1.42
C SER A 111 -5.27 -16.04 0.04
N ASP A 112 -5.32 -15.19 -0.98
CA ASP A 112 -5.04 -15.58 -2.37
C ASP A 112 -3.56 -15.88 -2.60
N LEU A 113 -2.66 -15.09 -1.99
CA LEU A 113 -1.22 -15.37 -2.00
C LEU A 113 -0.91 -16.70 -1.30
N ALA A 114 -1.51 -16.95 -0.13
CA ALA A 114 -1.30 -18.21 0.60
C ALA A 114 -1.84 -19.43 -0.17
N ALA A 115 -2.92 -19.26 -0.94
CA ALA A 115 -3.49 -20.30 -1.78
C ALA A 115 -2.78 -20.49 -3.13
N GLY A 116 -1.85 -19.59 -3.51
CA GLY A 116 -1.21 -19.59 -4.83
C GLY A 116 -2.12 -19.13 -5.97
N ASN A 117 -3.22 -18.43 -5.66
CA ASN A 117 -4.17 -17.90 -6.66
C ASN A 117 -3.63 -16.65 -7.39
N ALA A 118 -2.59 -16.03 -6.85
CA ALA A 118 -1.93 -14.85 -7.40
C ALA A 118 -0.44 -14.88 -7.07
N VAL A 119 0.36 -14.16 -7.87
CA VAL A 119 1.82 -14.08 -7.72
C VAL A 119 2.22 -12.66 -7.34
N ALA A 120 3.06 -12.52 -6.32
CA ALA A 120 3.66 -11.25 -5.96
C ALA A 120 5.01 -11.06 -6.67
N VAL A 121 5.21 -9.88 -7.24
CA VAL A 121 6.44 -9.45 -7.91
C VAL A 121 6.88 -8.09 -7.38
N LEU A 122 8.18 -7.83 -7.48
CA LEU A 122 8.76 -6.55 -7.14
C LEU A 122 8.40 -5.54 -8.23
N GLY A 123 7.58 -4.55 -7.87
CA GLY A 123 7.26 -3.42 -8.73
C GLY A 123 8.47 -2.50 -8.83
N GLN A 124 8.73 -1.75 -7.77
CA GLN A 124 9.88 -0.87 -7.69
C GLN A 124 10.59 -1.09 -6.36
N SER A 125 11.88 -1.39 -6.43
CA SER A 125 12.71 -1.40 -5.23
C SER A 125 13.02 0.02 -4.77
N GLU A 126 13.03 0.24 -3.46
CA GLU A 126 13.45 1.52 -2.84
C GLU A 126 12.71 2.73 -3.43
N ILE A 127 11.39 2.62 -3.66
CA ILE A 127 10.57 3.77 -4.07
C ILE A 127 10.64 4.91 -3.04
N ARG A 128 10.87 4.52 -1.78
CA ARG A 128 11.42 5.36 -0.71
C ARG A 128 12.47 4.53 0.06
N PRO A 129 13.34 5.17 0.86
CA PRO A 129 14.31 4.43 1.67
C PRO A 129 13.63 3.30 2.46
N ASP A 130 14.12 2.07 2.26
CA ASP A 130 13.64 0.84 2.90
C ASP A 130 12.17 0.50 2.60
N VAL A 131 11.61 1.02 1.50
CA VAL A 131 10.23 0.76 1.07
C VAL A 131 10.21 0.34 -0.39
N ASP A 132 9.62 -0.82 -0.64
CA ASP A 132 9.36 -1.32 -1.98
C ASP A 132 7.90 -1.09 -2.38
N ARG A 133 7.66 -1.00 -3.68
CA ARG A 133 6.33 -1.21 -4.27
C ARG A 133 6.20 -2.68 -4.64
N VAL A 134 5.24 -3.36 -4.01
CA VAL A 134 4.87 -4.73 -4.31
C VAL A 134 3.66 -4.72 -5.25
N ILE A 135 3.69 -5.57 -6.26
CA ILE A 135 2.57 -5.79 -7.17
C ILE A 135 2.17 -7.27 -7.06
N VAL A 136 0.88 -7.53 -6.89
CA VAL A 136 0.31 -8.88 -6.99
C VAL A 136 -0.54 -8.97 -8.24
N VAL A 137 -0.37 -10.06 -9.00
CA VAL A 137 -1.02 -10.28 -10.30
C VAL A 137 -1.75 -11.61 -10.29
N TYR A 138 -3.01 -11.58 -10.73
CA TYR A 138 -3.86 -12.74 -10.91
C TYR A 138 -3.79 -13.25 -12.36
N PRO A 139 -4.06 -14.54 -12.62
CA PRO A 139 -4.09 -15.09 -13.97
C PRO A 139 -5.12 -14.44 -14.90
N ASP A 140 -6.17 -13.81 -14.33
CA ASP A 140 -7.22 -13.10 -15.07
C ASP A 140 -6.85 -11.63 -15.40
N GLY A 141 -5.63 -11.20 -15.07
CA GLY A 141 -5.13 -9.86 -15.31
C GLY A 141 -5.52 -8.83 -14.25
N ARG A 142 -6.31 -9.20 -13.23
CA ARG A 142 -6.50 -8.33 -12.05
C ARG A 142 -5.17 -8.19 -11.32
N ALA A 143 -4.86 -6.98 -10.88
CA ALA A 143 -3.65 -6.71 -10.13
C ALA A 143 -3.89 -5.67 -9.03
N PHE A 144 -3.08 -5.76 -7.99
CA PHE A 144 -3.14 -4.87 -6.85
C PHE A 144 -1.72 -4.48 -6.44
N GLY A 145 -1.58 -3.30 -5.87
CA GLY A 145 -0.30 -2.79 -5.42
C GLY A 145 -0.36 -2.27 -3.99
N TRP A 146 0.74 -2.40 -3.27
CA TRP A 146 0.96 -1.70 -2.01
C TRP A 146 2.43 -1.37 -1.82
N HIS A 147 2.70 -0.41 -0.93
CA HIS A 147 4.04 -0.18 -0.43
C HIS A 147 4.28 -0.97 0.86
N GLN A 148 5.45 -1.58 0.97
CA GLN A 148 5.86 -2.41 2.09
C GLN A 148 7.28 -2.06 2.51
N PHE A 149 7.54 -2.04 3.82
CA PHE A 149 8.92 -1.97 4.30
C PHE A 149 9.68 -3.22 3.89
N ASN A 150 10.86 -3.03 3.33
CA ASN A 150 11.77 -4.14 3.08
C ASN A 150 12.69 -4.32 4.30
N GLU A 151 12.90 -5.56 4.72
CA GLU A 151 13.90 -5.86 5.75
C GLU A 151 15.26 -5.93 5.06
N LYS A 152 16.04 -4.84 5.14
CA LYS A 152 17.48 -4.96 4.85
C LYS A 152 18.14 -5.75 5.97
N ASN A 153 18.40 -7.04 5.77
CA ASN A 153 19.23 -7.82 6.69
C ASN A 153 20.20 -8.80 5.97
N PRO A 154 21.51 -8.51 5.84
CA PRO A 154 22.27 -7.32 6.25
C PRO A 154 22.91 -6.51 5.10
N ALA A 155 23.25 -5.25 5.45
CA ALA A 155 24.07 -4.23 4.77
C ALA A 155 24.40 -4.43 3.28
N ARG A 156 23.59 -3.86 2.38
CA ARG A 156 24.17 -3.18 1.22
C ARG A 156 24.86 -1.94 1.79
N GLY A 157 26.20 -1.89 1.70
CA GLY A 157 26.98 -0.73 2.12
C GLY A 157 26.29 0.56 1.65
N VAL A 158 26.27 1.62 2.43
CA VAL A 158 27.49 2.41 2.70
C VAL A 158 28.72 1.88 1.96
N MET A 159 28.59 1.73 0.64
CA MET A 159 29.68 2.10 -0.24
C MET A 159 29.36 3.54 -0.57
N ASP A 160 29.98 4.38 0.25
CA ASP A 160 30.18 5.82 0.16
C ASP A 160 28.95 6.74 0.28
#